data_AF-A0A1J1JDN4-F1
#
_entry.id   AF-A0A1J1JDN4-F1
#
_cell.length_a   1.000
_cell.length_b   1.000
_cell.length_c   1.000
_cell.angle_alpha   90.00
_cell.angle_beta   90.00
_cell.angle_gamma   90.00
#
_symmetry.space_group_name_H-M   'P 1'
#
loop_
_entity.id
_entity.type
_entity.pdbx_description
1 polymer ?
#
loop_
_entity_poly.entity_id
_entity_poly.type
_entity_poly.pdbx_seq_one_letter_code
_entity_poly.pdbx_strand_id
1 'polypeptide(L)'
;MFILKRTDVEITMVQHPNREQQIPVLNYQGQTFRLMKTFEAKQADDARALWRDLTDNKGKACVLLEEPDRYSVWGKVRLDQLLKEGHSPTDSKLPILTQACLLLLQAVYFDIEDLLGSKQAVSFQKDLTKIFQKFKFPQTDDSKAIEILLTVNPLESFKIPSWQENHLSTLLQELYELGKNYFGNTSFAEGIEEVLEDMADDDREQFVNWLHQSSLSKQWVMS
;
A
#
# COMPACT_ATOMS: atom_id res chain seq x y z
N MET A 1 -4.78 -23.07 -0.13
CA MET A 1 -3.73 -22.59 -1.05
C MET A 1 -3.72 -23.46 -2.28
N PHE A 2 -3.81 -22.89 -3.49
CA PHE A 2 -4.34 -23.61 -4.66
C PHE A 2 -3.31 -23.75 -5.78
N ILE A 3 -3.12 -24.99 -6.22
CA ILE A 3 -2.56 -25.32 -7.53
C ILE A 3 -3.75 -25.38 -8.48
N LEU A 4 -3.71 -24.57 -9.54
CA LEU A 4 -4.79 -24.41 -10.50
C LEU A 4 -4.39 -25.04 -11.83
N LYS A 5 -5.36 -25.58 -12.55
CA LYS A 5 -5.22 -25.99 -13.94
C LYS A 5 -5.71 -24.89 -14.86
N ARG A 6 -5.31 -24.95 -16.12
CA ARG A 6 -5.78 -24.00 -17.15
C ARG A 6 -7.30 -23.89 -17.24
N THR A 7 -8.03 -24.95 -16.94
CA THR A 7 -9.50 -25.02 -16.94
C THR A 7 -10.15 -24.24 -15.80
N ASP A 8 -9.41 -23.97 -14.74
CA ASP A 8 -9.95 -23.40 -13.51
C ASP A 8 -9.95 -21.86 -13.55
N VAL A 9 -9.27 -21.27 -14.55
CA VAL A 9 -8.93 -19.85 -14.58
C VAL A 9 -9.28 -19.19 -15.91
N GLU A 10 -9.61 -17.91 -15.83
CA GLU A 10 -9.74 -17.03 -16.98
C GLU A 10 -8.49 -16.15 -17.09
N ILE A 11 -7.81 -16.16 -18.24
CA ILE A 11 -6.66 -15.28 -18.49
C ILE A 11 -7.03 -14.28 -19.56
N THR A 12 -7.00 -13.00 -19.23
CA THR A 12 -7.28 -11.90 -20.14
C THR A 12 -6.04 -11.03 -20.34
N MET A 13 -5.96 -10.38 -21.49
CA MET A 13 -4.91 -9.40 -21.78
C MET A 13 -5.47 -8.01 -21.51
N VAL A 14 -4.90 -7.30 -20.54
CA VAL A 14 -5.31 -5.93 -20.20
C VAL A 14 -4.32 -4.95 -20.80
N GLN A 15 -4.83 -3.92 -21.48
CA GLN A 15 -4.01 -2.86 -22.03
C GLN A 15 -3.48 -1.98 -20.89
N HIS A 16 -2.16 -1.77 -20.83
CA HIS A 16 -1.60 -0.85 -19.87
C HIS A 16 -1.98 0.60 -20.25
N PRO A 17 -2.47 1.46 -19.33
CA PRO A 17 -2.95 2.81 -19.68
C PRO A 17 -1.87 3.71 -20.29
N ASN A 18 -0.62 3.50 -19.84
CA ASN A 18 0.53 4.33 -20.23
C ASN A 18 1.54 3.63 -21.15
N ARG A 19 1.23 2.42 -21.65
CA ARG A 19 2.13 1.65 -22.55
C ARG A 19 1.30 0.89 -23.59
N GLU A 20 1.83 0.74 -24.80
CA GLU A 20 1.21 -0.12 -25.82
C GLU A 20 1.28 -1.63 -25.48
N GLN A 21 1.96 -1.99 -24.39
CA GLN A 21 2.14 -3.38 -23.97
C GLN A 21 0.91 -3.91 -23.22
N GLN A 22 0.43 -5.07 -23.66
CA GLN A 22 -0.60 -5.83 -22.96
C GLN A 22 0.01 -6.68 -21.85
N ILE A 23 -0.67 -6.72 -20.71
CA ILE A 23 -0.29 -7.52 -19.55
C ILE A 23 -1.28 -8.68 -19.35
N PRO A 24 -0.79 -9.92 -19.18
CA PRO A 24 -1.65 -11.05 -18.89
C PRO A 24 -2.13 -10.99 -17.43
N VAL A 25 -3.44 -11.19 -17.26
CA VAL A 25 -4.12 -11.12 -15.97
C VAL A 25 -4.93 -12.41 -15.78
N LEU A 26 -4.71 -13.09 -14.66
CA LEU A 26 -5.43 -14.31 -14.30
C LEU A 26 -6.55 -13.96 -13.32
N ASN A 27 -7.77 -14.39 -13.62
CA ASN A 27 -8.93 -14.27 -12.76
C ASN A 27 -9.36 -15.65 -12.24
N TYR A 28 -9.52 -15.74 -10.92
CA TYR A 28 -9.94 -16.95 -10.24
C TYR A 28 -10.78 -16.57 -9.02
N GLN A 29 -12.01 -17.09 -8.94
CA GLN A 29 -12.94 -16.85 -7.82
C GLN A 29 -13.13 -15.36 -7.47
N GLY A 30 -13.23 -14.50 -8.49
CA GLY A 30 -13.39 -13.05 -8.30
C GLY A 30 -12.13 -12.32 -7.81
N GLN A 31 -10.99 -13.01 -7.74
CA GLN A 31 -9.68 -12.43 -7.43
C GLN A 31 -8.82 -12.36 -8.69
N THR A 32 -7.94 -11.36 -8.71
CA THR A 32 -7.08 -11.06 -9.85
C THR A 32 -5.62 -11.30 -9.49
N PHE A 33 -4.86 -11.87 -10.43
CA PHE A 33 -3.47 -12.23 -10.25
C PHE A 33 -2.62 -11.76 -11.43
N ARG A 34 -1.39 -11.30 -11.14
CA ARG A 34 -0.37 -10.92 -12.13
C ARG A 34 0.61 -12.05 -12.33
N LEU A 35 1.03 -12.28 -13.57
CA LEU A 35 2.11 -13.21 -13.87
C LEU A 35 3.41 -12.73 -13.21
N MET A 36 4.01 -13.57 -12.36
CA MET A 36 5.30 -13.29 -11.71
C MET A 36 6.45 -13.98 -12.45
N LYS A 37 6.27 -15.26 -12.79
CA LYS A 37 7.31 -16.06 -13.44
C LYS A 37 6.72 -17.25 -14.19
N THR A 38 7.33 -17.60 -15.31
CA THR A 38 7.06 -18.81 -16.08
C THR A 38 8.22 -19.79 -15.96
N PHE A 39 7.90 -21.07 -16.12
CA PHE A 39 8.82 -22.19 -16.01
C PHE A 39 8.48 -23.20 -17.10
N GLU A 40 9.49 -23.81 -17.71
CA GLU A 40 9.28 -24.90 -18.65
C GLU A 40 8.72 -26.15 -17.93
N ALA A 41 8.10 -27.07 -18.67
CA ALA A 41 7.57 -28.31 -18.09
C ALA A 41 8.60 -29.11 -17.26
N LYS A 42 9.89 -29.06 -17.66
CA LYS A 42 11.00 -29.73 -16.95
C LYS A 42 11.36 -29.07 -15.60
N GLN A 43 10.86 -27.87 -15.34
CA GLN A 43 11.12 -27.06 -14.13
C GLN A 43 9.92 -27.07 -13.17
N ALA A 44 9.09 -28.11 -13.22
CA ALA A 44 7.91 -28.25 -12.36
C ALA A 44 8.26 -28.13 -10.86
N ASP A 45 9.35 -28.75 -10.44
CA ASP A 45 9.76 -28.75 -9.03
C ASP A 45 10.28 -27.37 -8.59
N ASP A 46 10.98 -26.66 -9.47
CA ASP A 46 11.40 -25.27 -9.22
C ASP A 46 10.19 -24.33 -9.08
N ALA A 47 9.17 -24.51 -9.93
CA ALA A 47 7.94 -23.72 -9.88
C ALA A 47 7.17 -23.95 -8.58
N ARG A 48 7.07 -25.22 -8.13
CA ARG A 48 6.44 -25.59 -6.85
C ARG A 48 7.24 -25.09 -5.65
N ALA A 49 8.58 -25.15 -5.72
CA ALA A 49 9.44 -24.65 -4.67
C ALA A 49 9.30 -23.12 -4.51
N LEU A 50 9.31 -22.37 -5.63
CA LEU A 50 9.07 -20.93 -5.59
C LEU A 50 7.69 -20.59 -5.03
N TRP A 51 6.65 -21.29 -5.50
CA TRP A 51 5.29 -21.07 -5.02
C TRP A 51 5.18 -21.30 -3.51
N ARG A 52 5.67 -22.43 -3.00
CA ARG A 52 5.71 -22.73 -1.56
C ARG A 52 6.49 -21.70 -0.76
N ASP A 53 7.66 -21.28 -1.25
CA ASP A 53 8.43 -20.25 -0.56
C ASP A 53 7.66 -18.92 -0.46
N LEU A 54 6.96 -18.53 -1.53
CA LEU A 54 6.17 -17.29 -1.53
C LEU A 54 4.96 -17.37 -0.61
N THR A 55 4.31 -18.51 -0.53
CA THR A 55 3.07 -18.65 0.24
C THR A 55 3.28 -19.05 1.69
N ASP A 56 4.17 -20.02 1.94
CA ASP A 56 4.33 -20.66 3.24
C ASP A 56 5.36 -19.90 4.09
N ASN A 57 6.42 -19.39 3.47
CA ASN A 57 7.48 -18.67 4.18
C ASN A 57 7.29 -17.15 4.16
N LYS A 58 6.61 -16.60 3.15
CA LYS A 58 6.49 -15.15 2.91
C LYS A 58 5.06 -14.63 2.95
N GLY A 59 4.08 -15.46 3.31
CA GLY A 59 2.67 -15.07 3.47
C GLY A 59 1.98 -14.53 2.21
N LYS A 60 2.61 -14.60 1.03
CA LYS A 60 2.07 -13.97 -0.18
C LYS A 60 0.92 -14.80 -0.75
N ALA A 61 -0.19 -14.12 -1.06
CA ALA A 61 -1.29 -14.74 -1.79
C ALA A 61 -0.89 -14.99 -3.25
N CYS A 62 -0.42 -16.20 -3.55
CA CYS A 62 0.01 -16.61 -4.88
C CYS A 62 -0.67 -17.91 -5.31
N VAL A 63 -0.86 -18.07 -6.61
CA VAL A 63 -1.35 -19.31 -7.24
C VAL A 63 -0.29 -19.87 -8.19
N LEU A 64 -0.19 -21.19 -8.21
CA LEU A 64 0.58 -21.92 -9.20
C LEU A 64 -0.39 -22.42 -10.27
N LEU A 65 -0.19 -22.02 -11.52
CA LEU A 65 -0.95 -22.50 -12.66
C LEU A 65 -0.13 -23.57 -13.39
N GLU A 66 -0.68 -24.77 -13.47
CA GLU A 66 -0.13 -25.90 -14.23
C GLU A 66 -0.79 -25.97 -15.61
N GLU A 67 0.04 -25.88 -16.66
CA GLU A 67 -0.34 -26.07 -18.05
C GLU A 67 0.46 -27.26 -18.62
N PRO A 68 -0.01 -27.92 -19.69
CA PRO A 68 0.64 -29.13 -20.22
C PRO A 68 2.11 -28.94 -20.60
N ASP A 69 2.49 -27.74 -21.03
CA ASP A 69 3.80 -27.37 -21.55
C ASP A 69 4.62 -26.47 -20.60
N ARG A 70 4.01 -25.93 -19.54
CA ARG A 70 4.64 -24.94 -18.66
C ARG A 70 3.97 -24.82 -17.30
N TYR A 71 4.70 -24.22 -16.36
CA TYR A 71 4.19 -23.80 -15.06
C TYR A 71 4.32 -22.29 -14.94
N SER A 72 3.39 -21.66 -14.23
CA SER A 72 3.47 -20.22 -13.96
C SER A 72 3.02 -19.88 -12.56
N VAL A 73 3.75 -18.97 -11.92
CA VAL A 73 3.42 -18.45 -10.59
C VAL A 73 2.80 -17.07 -10.78
N TRP A 74 1.65 -16.87 -10.16
CA TRP A 74 0.89 -15.62 -10.23
C TRP A 74 0.66 -15.07 -8.83
N GLY A 75 0.92 -13.78 -8.65
CA GLY A 75 0.71 -13.07 -7.38
C GLY A 75 -0.61 -12.33 -7.39
N LYS A 76 -1.37 -12.41 -6.29
CA LYS A 76 -2.61 -11.67 -6.12
C LYS A 76 -2.32 -10.18 -6.18
N VAL A 77 -3.11 -9.46 -6.95
CA VAL A 77 -2.96 -8.03 -7.17
C VAL A 77 -4.34 -7.39 -7.20
N ARG A 78 -4.41 -6.11 -6.83
CA ARG A 78 -5.59 -5.30 -7.14
C ARG A 78 -5.50 -4.86 -8.60
N LEU A 79 -6.63 -4.87 -9.32
CA LEU A 79 -6.68 -4.48 -10.73
C LEU A 79 -6.12 -3.06 -10.94
N ASP A 80 -6.26 -2.17 -9.97
CA ASP A 80 -5.71 -0.81 -10.02
C ASP A 80 -4.19 -0.72 -9.82
N GLN A 81 -3.56 -1.72 -9.17
CA GLN A 81 -2.10 -1.82 -9.07
C GLN A 81 -1.49 -2.31 -10.39
N LEU A 82 -2.17 -3.24 -11.07
CA LEU A 82 -1.78 -3.73 -12.40
C LEU A 82 -1.69 -2.61 -13.45
N LEU A 83 -2.59 -1.62 -13.36
CA LEU A 83 -2.66 -0.48 -14.27
C LEU A 83 -1.63 0.62 -13.96
N LYS A 84 -0.93 0.52 -12.83
CA LYS A 84 0.06 1.51 -12.36
C LYS A 84 1.52 1.03 -12.46
N GLU A 85 1.79 -0.27 -12.57
CA GLU A 85 3.15 -0.79 -12.39
C GLU A 85 3.98 -0.92 -13.68
N GLY A 86 4.91 0.01 -13.81
CA GLY A 86 6.04 -0.09 -14.71
C GLY A 86 7.41 -0.13 -14.01
N HIS A 87 7.57 -0.57 -12.75
CA HIS A 87 8.83 -0.40 -12.02
C HIS A 87 9.28 -1.65 -11.20
N SER A 88 10.59 -1.69 -10.92
CA SER A 88 11.44 -2.78 -10.39
C SER A 88 11.07 -3.30 -8.98
N PRO A 89 11.64 -4.43 -8.51
CA PRO A 89 11.25 -5.10 -7.26
C PRO A 89 11.38 -4.29 -5.95
N THR A 90 12.05 -3.13 -5.97
CA THR A 90 12.07 -2.14 -4.88
C THR A 90 10.78 -1.32 -4.76
N ASP A 91 9.96 -1.24 -5.81
CA ASP A 91 8.72 -0.44 -5.86
C ASP A 91 7.49 -1.12 -5.23
N SER A 92 7.60 -2.42 -4.96
CA SER A 92 6.51 -3.19 -4.32
C SER A 92 6.18 -2.75 -2.89
N LYS A 93 7.05 -1.95 -2.27
CA LYS A 93 6.92 -1.51 -0.86
C LYS A 93 6.20 -0.17 -0.72
N LEU A 94 6.32 0.72 -1.70
CA LEU A 94 5.79 2.09 -1.61
C LEU A 94 4.28 2.17 -1.36
N PRO A 95 3.43 1.33 -1.99
CA PRO A 95 2.00 1.34 -1.70
C PRO A 95 1.71 1.02 -0.23
N ILE A 96 2.39 0.03 0.35
CA ILE A 96 2.24 -0.37 1.75
C ILE A 96 2.65 0.77 2.68
N LEU A 97 3.81 1.38 2.42
CA LEU A 97 4.28 2.52 3.21
C LEU A 97 3.33 3.72 3.12
N THR A 98 2.76 3.95 1.93
CA THR A 98 1.77 5.01 1.72
C THR A 98 0.50 4.74 2.51
N GLN A 99 0.01 3.49 2.52
CA GLN A 99 -1.17 3.10 3.31
C GLN A 99 -0.95 3.34 4.81
N ALA A 100 0.19 2.92 5.35
CA ALA A 100 0.53 3.15 6.76
C ALA A 100 0.59 4.65 7.10
N CYS A 101 1.24 5.47 6.25
CA CYS A 101 1.28 6.93 6.45
C CYS A 101 -0.12 7.56 6.42
N LEU A 102 -1.02 7.06 5.57
CA LEU A 102 -2.40 7.53 5.50
C LEU A 102 -3.21 7.09 6.73
N LEU A 103 -3.01 5.88 7.26
CA LEU A 103 -3.64 5.46 8.52
C LEU A 103 -3.25 6.38 9.68
N LEU A 104 -1.95 6.69 9.82
CA LEU A 104 -1.49 7.62 10.85
C LEU A 104 -2.07 9.02 10.67
N LEU A 105 -2.14 9.53 9.43
CA LEU A 105 -2.78 10.81 9.12
C LEU A 105 -4.26 10.81 9.52
N GLN A 106 -4.98 9.72 9.24
CA GLN A 106 -6.40 9.57 9.56
C GLN A 106 -6.63 9.49 11.06
N ALA A 107 -5.82 8.74 11.79
CA ALA A 107 -5.90 8.66 13.25
C ALA A 107 -5.76 10.05 13.89
N VAL A 108 -4.73 10.82 13.49
CA VAL A 108 -4.53 12.20 13.98
C VAL A 108 -5.72 13.10 13.62
N TYR A 109 -6.25 12.98 12.41
CA TYR A 109 -7.42 13.76 11.98
C TYR A 109 -8.68 13.43 12.80
N PHE A 110 -8.96 12.16 13.01
CA PHE A 110 -10.12 11.70 13.80
C PHE A 110 -9.97 12.10 15.27
N ASP A 111 -8.79 11.98 15.87
CA ASP A 111 -8.54 12.45 17.23
C ASP A 111 -8.76 13.97 17.35
N ILE A 112 -8.37 14.76 16.35
CA ILE A 112 -8.65 16.19 16.33
C ILE A 112 -10.16 16.44 16.25
N GLU A 113 -10.88 15.71 15.40
CA GLU A 113 -12.32 15.86 15.28
C GLU A 113 -13.05 15.48 16.57
N ASP A 114 -12.69 14.34 17.16
CA ASP A 114 -13.35 13.77 18.33
C ASP A 114 -13.02 14.56 19.61
N LEU A 115 -11.77 14.98 19.79
CA LEU A 115 -11.32 15.65 21.01
C LEU A 115 -11.45 17.17 20.94
N LEU A 116 -11.24 17.78 19.77
CA LEU A 116 -11.20 19.24 19.60
C LEU A 116 -12.39 19.79 18.80
N GLY A 117 -13.16 18.92 18.16
CA GLY A 117 -14.39 19.23 17.44
C GLY A 117 -14.21 19.50 15.94
N SER A 118 -15.30 19.37 15.19
CA SER A 118 -15.33 19.48 13.73
C SER A 118 -14.78 20.80 13.16
N LYS A 119 -14.86 21.91 13.90
CA LYS A 119 -14.24 23.19 13.47
C LYS A 119 -12.71 23.10 13.42
N GLN A 120 -12.11 22.36 14.34
CA GLN A 120 -10.67 22.13 14.36
C GLN A 120 -10.26 21.13 13.28
N ALA A 121 -11.04 20.08 13.06
CA ALA A 121 -10.85 19.14 11.95
C ALA A 121 -10.83 19.85 10.57
N VAL A 122 -11.76 20.78 10.34
CA VAL A 122 -11.78 21.61 9.11
C VAL A 122 -10.56 22.52 9.01
N SER A 123 -10.07 23.04 10.14
CA SER A 123 -8.87 23.88 10.17
C SER A 123 -7.62 23.06 9.86
N PHE A 124 -7.54 21.85 10.43
CA PHE A 124 -6.48 20.88 10.17
C PHE A 124 -6.43 20.49 8.69
N GLN A 125 -7.57 20.17 8.07
CA GLN A 125 -7.64 19.88 6.64
C GLN A 125 -7.09 21.04 5.78
N LYS A 126 -7.37 22.29 6.15
CA LYS A 126 -6.82 23.47 5.44
C LYS A 126 -5.32 23.62 5.61
N ASP A 127 -4.79 23.34 6.79
CA ASP A 127 -3.35 23.40 7.04
C ASP A 127 -2.62 22.26 6.33
N LEU A 128 -3.19 21.06 6.32
CA LEU A 128 -2.71 19.92 5.53
C LEU A 128 -2.69 20.23 4.04
N THR A 129 -3.73 20.91 3.52
CA THR A 129 -3.76 21.40 2.12
C THR A 129 -2.55 22.27 1.81
N LYS A 130 -2.18 23.20 2.70
CA LYS A 130 -1.02 24.07 2.50
C LYS A 130 0.28 23.26 2.48
N ILE A 131 0.41 22.26 3.35
CA ILE A 131 1.57 21.35 3.39
C ILE A 131 1.71 20.62 2.05
N PHE A 132 0.64 19.98 1.58
CA PHE A 132 0.64 19.26 0.31
C PHE A 132 1.01 20.15 -0.88
N GLN A 133 0.49 21.37 -0.94
CA GLN A 133 0.84 22.35 -1.98
C GLN A 133 2.31 22.79 -1.89
N LYS A 134 2.80 23.11 -0.69
CA LYS A 134 4.18 23.55 -0.45
C LYS A 134 5.20 22.50 -0.90
N PHE A 135 4.92 21.24 -0.59
CA PHE A 135 5.81 20.11 -0.89
C PHE A 135 5.46 19.37 -2.19
N LYS A 136 4.50 19.88 -2.96
CA LYS A 136 4.09 19.36 -4.28
C LYS A 136 3.71 17.89 -4.25
N PHE A 137 2.89 17.51 -3.27
CA PHE A 137 2.32 16.16 -3.22
C PHE A 137 1.46 15.92 -4.47
N PRO A 138 1.63 14.80 -5.17
CA PRO A 138 0.78 14.50 -6.31
C PRO A 138 -0.60 14.05 -5.82
N GLN A 139 -1.63 14.36 -6.62
CA GLN A 139 -3.02 13.94 -6.39
C GLN A 139 -3.66 14.55 -5.12
N THR A 140 -3.23 15.77 -4.74
CA THR A 140 -3.73 16.53 -3.59
C THR A 140 -4.08 17.98 -3.95
N ASP A 141 -4.37 18.25 -5.22
CA ASP A 141 -4.54 19.62 -5.75
C ASP A 141 -5.89 20.26 -5.40
N ASP A 142 -6.87 19.46 -4.96
CA ASP A 142 -8.20 19.94 -4.62
C ASP A 142 -8.68 19.42 -3.24
N SER A 143 -9.61 20.16 -2.63
CA SER A 143 -10.11 19.88 -1.28
C SER A 143 -10.79 18.51 -1.16
N LYS A 144 -11.38 18.00 -2.25
CA LYS A 144 -12.09 16.72 -2.26
C LYS A 144 -11.10 15.56 -2.30
N ALA A 145 -9.99 15.70 -3.02
CA ALA A 145 -8.90 14.73 -3.01
C ALA A 145 -8.35 14.55 -1.59
N ILE A 146 -8.17 15.66 -0.85
CA ILE A 146 -7.70 15.62 0.55
C ILE A 146 -8.75 14.99 1.47
N GLU A 147 -10.02 15.35 1.32
CA GLU A 147 -11.12 14.74 2.08
C GLU A 147 -11.15 13.21 1.91
N ILE A 148 -10.93 12.71 0.68
CA ILE A 148 -10.82 11.28 0.40
C ILE A 148 -9.64 10.66 1.16
N LEU A 149 -8.48 11.32 1.21
CA LEU A 149 -7.33 10.83 1.96
C LEU A 149 -7.58 10.78 3.47
N LEU A 150 -8.42 11.67 4.00
CA LEU A 150 -8.73 11.76 5.43
C LEU A 150 -9.84 10.81 5.88
N THR A 151 -10.67 10.29 4.96
CA THR A 151 -11.91 9.58 5.33
C THR A 151 -12.05 8.20 4.73
N VAL A 152 -11.40 7.91 3.59
CA VAL A 152 -11.51 6.60 2.93
C VAL A 152 -10.44 5.66 3.47
N ASN A 153 -10.85 4.48 3.95
CA ASN A 153 -9.91 3.47 4.45
C ASN A 153 -8.81 3.16 3.41
N PRO A 154 -7.53 3.46 3.70
CA PRO A 154 -6.44 3.30 2.75
C PRO A 154 -6.12 1.83 2.47
N LEU A 155 -6.47 0.92 3.39
CA LEU A 155 -6.32 -0.52 3.21
C LEU A 155 -7.33 -1.07 2.21
N GLU A 156 -8.49 -0.46 2.07
CA GLU A 156 -9.52 -0.86 1.09
C GLU A 156 -9.50 0.01 -0.18
N SER A 157 -8.84 1.16 -0.12
CA SER A 157 -8.80 2.11 -1.22
C SER A 157 -8.06 1.56 -2.45
N PHE A 158 -8.73 1.63 -3.59
CA PHE A 158 -8.17 1.35 -4.91
C PHE A 158 -7.31 2.50 -5.46
N LYS A 159 -7.36 3.68 -4.83
CA LYS A 159 -6.70 4.91 -5.28
C LYS A 159 -5.67 5.40 -4.26
N ILE A 160 -4.69 4.55 -3.95
CA ILE A 160 -3.49 4.98 -3.22
C ILE A 160 -2.73 5.99 -4.10
N PRO A 161 -2.34 7.15 -3.54
CA PRO A 161 -1.54 8.13 -4.27
C PRO A 161 -0.19 7.56 -4.72
N SER A 162 0.31 8.01 -5.86
CA SER A 162 1.66 7.63 -6.34
C SER A 162 2.76 8.44 -5.65
N TRP A 163 2.80 8.37 -4.32
CA TRP A 163 3.79 9.07 -3.50
C TRP A 163 5.13 8.34 -3.52
N GLN A 164 6.19 9.13 -3.60
CA GLN A 164 7.56 8.64 -3.45
C GLN A 164 7.97 8.72 -1.97
N GLU A 165 9.02 7.98 -1.60
CA GLU A 165 9.50 7.88 -0.22
C GLU A 165 9.77 9.23 0.46
N ASN A 166 10.31 10.21 -0.28
CA ASN A 166 10.51 11.57 0.23
C ASN A 166 9.19 12.23 0.66
N HIS A 167 8.09 12.02 -0.07
CA HIS A 167 6.77 12.53 0.30
C HIS A 167 6.29 11.85 1.58
N LEU A 168 6.51 10.54 1.76
CA LEU A 168 6.12 9.82 2.97
C LEU A 168 6.84 10.38 4.20
N SER A 169 8.16 10.54 4.11
CA SER A 169 8.97 11.14 5.17
C SER A 169 8.54 12.59 5.46
N THR A 170 8.28 13.39 4.42
CA THR A 170 7.78 14.76 4.60
C THR A 170 6.40 14.78 5.26
N LEU A 171 5.49 13.89 4.88
CA LEU A 171 4.17 13.80 5.49
C LEU A 171 4.27 13.51 6.99
N LEU A 172 5.00 12.47 7.38
CA LEU A 172 5.13 12.10 8.79
C LEU A 172 5.81 13.19 9.63
N GLN A 173 6.80 13.88 9.07
CA GLN A 173 7.46 15.00 9.74
C GLN A 173 6.52 16.18 9.96
N GLU A 174 5.78 16.58 8.92
CA GLU A 174 4.87 17.73 8.99
C GLU A 174 3.60 17.39 9.80
N LEU A 175 3.12 16.14 9.72
CA LEU A 175 2.01 15.63 10.53
C LEU A 175 2.33 15.68 12.01
N TYR A 176 3.55 15.29 12.40
CA TYR A 176 3.97 15.33 13.79
C TYR A 176 3.97 16.77 14.34
N GLU A 177 4.55 17.71 13.61
CA GLU A 177 4.55 19.12 14.02
C GLU A 177 3.13 19.71 14.03
N LEU A 178 2.29 19.34 13.05
CA LEU A 178 0.92 19.80 12.97
C LEU A 178 0.08 19.26 14.14
N GLY A 179 0.12 17.95 14.39
CA GLY A 179 -0.55 17.31 15.52
C GLY A 179 -0.12 17.95 16.84
N LYS A 180 1.18 18.17 17.04
CA LYS A 180 1.71 18.84 18.23
C LYS A 180 1.16 20.24 18.43
N ASN A 181 0.95 21.00 17.36
CA ASN A 181 0.36 22.33 17.44
C ASN A 181 -1.14 22.29 17.81
N TYR A 182 -1.88 21.27 17.37
CA TYR A 182 -3.31 21.11 17.69
C TYR A 182 -3.54 20.56 19.10
N PHE A 183 -2.78 19.55 19.51
CA PHE A 183 -2.94 18.91 20.83
C PHE A 183 -2.14 19.56 21.95
N GLY A 184 -1.09 20.34 21.62
CA GLY A 184 -0.20 20.97 22.60
C GLY A 184 0.80 20.02 23.26
N ASN A 185 0.83 18.75 22.85
CA ASN A 185 1.72 17.70 23.34
C ASN A 185 2.05 16.72 22.19
N THR A 186 2.72 15.61 22.48
CA THR A 186 3.11 14.60 21.49
C THR A 186 2.46 13.24 21.75
N SER A 187 1.46 13.15 22.65
CA SER A 187 0.86 11.87 23.03
C SER A 187 0.02 11.26 21.92
N PHE A 188 -0.42 12.05 20.93
CA PHE A 188 -1.11 11.54 19.74
C PHE A 188 -0.22 10.62 18.88
N ALA A 189 1.11 10.69 19.05
CA ALA A 189 2.05 9.83 18.34
C ALA A 189 2.33 8.52 19.12
N GLU A 190 1.87 8.41 20.37
CA GLU A 190 1.91 7.16 21.12
C GLU A 190 0.89 6.17 20.50
N GLY A 191 1.20 4.88 20.51
CA GLY A 191 0.23 3.86 20.04
C GLY A 191 0.14 3.68 18.53
N ILE A 192 1.20 4.02 17.77
CA ILE A 192 1.23 3.74 16.32
C ILE A 192 0.93 2.27 15.97
N GLU A 193 1.25 1.33 16.87
CA GLU A 193 0.98 -0.08 16.66
C GLU A 193 -0.51 -0.39 16.63
N GLU A 194 -1.31 0.30 17.47
CA GLU A 194 -2.77 0.17 17.51
C GLU A 194 -3.39 0.71 16.22
N VAL A 195 -2.90 1.86 15.73
CA VAL A 195 -3.37 2.45 14.45
C VAL A 195 -3.08 1.53 13.26
N LEU A 196 -2.01 0.74 13.33
CA LEU A 196 -1.58 -0.16 12.25
C LEU A 196 -2.07 -1.60 12.44
N GLU A 197 -2.89 -1.89 13.45
CA GLU A 197 -3.33 -3.27 13.77
C GLU A 197 -4.10 -3.92 12.61
N ASP A 198 -4.85 -3.12 11.84
CA ASP A 198 -5.62 -3.60 10.67
C ASP A 198 -4.73 -3.98 9.47
N MET A 199 -3.43 -3.64 9.50
CA MET A 199 -2.48 -4.08 8.48
C MET A 199 -2.05 -5.52 8.72
N ALA A 200 -1.73 -6.23 7.63
CA ALA A 200 -1.09 -7.55 7.75
C ALA A 200 0.26 -7.42 8.49
N ASP A 201 0.60 -8.42 9.31
CA ASP A 201 1.77 -8.38 10.19
C ASP A 201 3.07 -8.07 9.41
N ASP A 202 3.28 -8.71 8.27
CA ASP A 202 4.45 -8.47 7.40
C ASP A 202 4.50 -7.04 6.86
N ASP A 203 3.34 -6.45 6.53
CA ASP A 203 3.22 -5.10 6.00
C ASP A 203 3.50 -4.06 7.10
N ARG A 204 2.99 -4.31 8.32
CA ARG A 204 3.26 -3.51 9.51
C ARG A 204 4.74 -3.56 9.88
N GLU A 205 5.34 -4.75 9.93
CA GLU A 205 6.77 -4.92 10.21
C GLU A 205 7.62 -4.19 9.17
N GLN A 206 7.24 -4.26 7.89
CA GLN A 206 7.91 -3.54 6.83
C GLN A 206 7.87 -2.01 7.02
N PHE A 207 6.72 -1.46 7.41
CA PHE A 207 6.60 -0.03 7.68
C PHE A 207 7.44 0.39 8.89
N VAL A 208 7.36 -0.34 10.00
CA VAL A 208 8.12 -0.06 11.23
C VAL A 208 9.63 -0.13 10.96
N ASN A 209 10.10 -1.15 10.23
CA ASN A 209 11.50 -1.26 9.83
C ASN A 209 11.97 -0.10 8.94
N TRP A 210 11.12 0.36 8.01
CA TRP A 210 11.41 1.55 7.21
C TRP A 210 11.50 2.81 8.07
N LEU A 211 10.54 2.99 9.00
CA LEU A 211 10.49 4.15 9.88
C LEU A 211 11.70 4.21 10.83
N HIS A 212 12.17 3.06 11.32
CA HIS A 212 13.40 2.93 12.11
C HIS A 212 14.66 3.39 11.39
N GLN A 213 14.71 3.24 10.06
CA GLN A 213 15.84 3.69 9.25
C GLN A 213 15.79 5.20 8.98
N SER A 214 14.66 5.85 9.25
CA SER A 214 14.48 7.28 9.08
C SER A 214 14.88 8.07 10.34
N SER A 215 15.11 9.38 10.17
CA SER A 215 15.29 10.29 11.31
C SER A 215 14.04 10.47 12.17
N LEU A 216 12.89 9.99 11.72
CA LEU A 216 11.57 10.14 12.36
C LEU A 216 11.28 9.03 13.39
N SER A 217 12.13 7.99 13.47
CA SER A 217 11.96 6.88 14.41
C SER A 217 11.78 7.35 15.85
N LYS A 218 12.51 8.39 16.27
CA LYS A 218 12.41 8.94 17.63
C LYS A 218 11.09 9.64 17.92
N GLN A 219 10.40 10.13 16.90
CA GLN A 219 9.16 10.88 17.03
C GLN A 219 7.92 9.98 17.03
N TRP A 220 7.98 8.84 16.32
CA TRP A 220 6.80 8.01 16.09
C TRP A 220 6.90 6.60 16.68
N VAL A 221 8.12 6.08 16.92
CA VAL A 221 8.32 4.70 17.39
C VAL A 221 8.90 4.66 18.80
N MET A 222 9.67 5.67 19.19
CA MET A 222 10.26 5.78 20.54
C MET A 222 9.62 6.90 21.39
N SER A 223 8.47 7.43 20.95
CA SER A 223 7.69 8.47 21.63
C SER A 223 6.92 7.93 22.82
#